data_AF-A0A949JMN3-F1
#
_entry.id   AF-A0A949JMN3-F1
#
_cell.length_a   1.000
_cell.length_b   1.000
_cell.length_c   1.000
_cell.angle_alpha   90.00
_cell.angle_beta   90.00
_cell.angle_gamma   90.00
#
_symmetry.space_group_name_H-M   'P 1'
#
loop_
_entity.id
_entity.type
_entity.pdbx_description
1 polymer ?
#
loop_
_entity_poly.entity_id
_entity_poly.type
_entity_poly.pdbx_seq_one_letter_code
_entity_poly.pdbx_strand_id
1 'polypeptide(L)' 'GYQTDIGMTGPYSSVIGVDKKQVIERFLKGVNVRFQAGGDDPCIEGIFAEINDENGKTVRVERIHRFIEGISS' A
#
# COMPACT_ATOMS: atom_id res chain seq x y z
N GLY A 1 20.74 0.17 -1.69
CA GLY A 1 19.84 -1.00 -1.81
C GLY A 1 18.93 -0.82 -3.01
N TYR A 2 18.20 -1.85 -3.43
CA TYR A 2 17.19 -1.78 -4.49
C TYR A 2 15.93 -2.53 -4.06
N GLN A 3 14.76 -1.93 -4.30
CA GLN A 3 13.44 -2.52 -4.06
C GLN A 3 12.57 -2.15 -5.25
N THR A 4 11.89 -3.13 -5.86
CA THR A 4 11.10 -2.90 -7.08
C THR A 4 9.86 -2.04 -6.79
N ASP A 5 9.16 -2.34 -5.69
CA ASP A 5 8.01 -1.58 -5.21
C ASP A 5 7.94 -1.71 -3.67
N ILE A 6 7.57 -0.62 -2.99
CA ILE A 6 7.48 -0.57 -1.52
C ILE A 6 6.13 -1.10 -1.02
N GLY A 7 5.10 -1.07 -1.86
CA GLY A 7 3.72 -1.27 -1.49
C GLY A 7 2.97 0.06 -1.33
N MET A 8 1.67 -0.04 -1.09
CA MET A 8 0.78 1.09 -0.86
C MET A 8 0.45 1.21 0.62
N THR A 9 0.61 2.41 1.19
CA THR A 9 -0.01 2.72 2.49
C THR A 9 -1.45 3.17 2.27
N GLY A 10 -2.40 2.42 2.80
CA GLY A 10 -3.82 2.63 2.55
C GLY A 10 -4.66 1.38 2.84
N PRO A 11 -5.90 1.32 2.37
CA PRO A 11 -6.79 0.21 2.68
C PRO A 11 -6.31 -1.09 2.03
N TYR A 12 -6.06 -2.11 2.85
CA TYR A 12 -5.51 -3.37 2.40
C TYR A 12 -6.54 -4.19 1.61
N SER A 13 -7.78 -4.22 2.08
CA SER A 13 -8.88 -4.95 1.45
C SER A 13 -9.54 -4.17 0.31
N SER A 14 -8.72 -3.59 -0.57
CA SER A 14 -9.14 -2.80 -1.73
C SER A 14 -8.53 -3.34 -3.04
N VAL A 15 -8.86 -2.75 -4.19
CA VAL A 15 -8.10 -2.92 -5.44
C VAL A 15 -7.37 -1.61 -5.74
N ILE A 16 -6.06 -1.57 -5.49
CA ILE A 16 -5.22 -0.36 -5.66
C ILE A 16 -5.85 0.85 -4.94
N GLY A 17 -6.32 0.65 -3.70
CA GLY A 17 -6.93 1.70 -2.88
C GLY A 17 -8.43 1.93 -3.15
N VAL A 18 -9.01 1.33 -4.18
CA VAL A 18 -10.41 1.53 -4.58
C VAL A 18 -11.32 0.41 -4.05
N ASP A 19 -12.57 0.75 -3.73
CA ASP A 19 -13.59 -0.23 -3.39
C ASP A 19 -13.67 -1.37 -4.44
N LYS A 20 -13.58 -2.61 -3.96
CA LYS A 20 -13.49 -3.80 -4.82
C LYS A 20 -14.72 -3.94 -5.73
N LYS A 21 -15.92 -3.61 -5.24
CA LYS A 21 -17.16 -3.77 -6.00
C LYS A 21 -17.18 -2.85 -7.21
N GLN A 22 -16.71 -1.61 -7.04
CA GLN A 22 -16.62 -0.65 -8.14
C GLN A 22 -15.66 -1.13 -9.24
N VAL A 23 -14.49 -1.63 -8.85
CA VAL A 23 -13.50 -2.13 -9.83
C VAL A 23 -14.02 -3.36 -10.56
N ILE A 24 -14.66 -4.30 -9.84
CA ILE A 24 -15.27 -5.50 -10.42
C ILE A 24 -16.39 -5.11 -11.40
N GLU A 25 -17.28 -4.19 -11.01
CA GLU A 25 -18.37 -3.73 -11.86
C GLU A 25 -17.85 -3.10 -13.16
N ARG A 26 -16.86 -2.21 -13.06
CA ARG A 26 -16.20 -1.61 -14.23
C ARG A 26 -15.59 -2.67 -15.14
N PHE A 27 -14.89 -3.65 -14.58
CA PHE A 27 -14.22 -4.69 -15.36
C PHE A 27 -15.22 -5.60 -16.08
N LEU A 28 -16.31 -5.99 -15.41
CA LEU A 28 -17.33 -6.87 -15.98
C LEU A 28 -18.24 -6.17 -17.00
N LYS A 29 -18.65 -4.93 -16.72
CA LYS A 29 -19.64 -4.22 -17.53
C LYS A 29 -19.02 -3.27 -18.56
N GLY A 30 -17.73 -2.98 -18.46
CA GLY A 30 -17.04 -2.01 -19.32
C GLY A 30 -17.52 -0.56 -19.13
N VAL A 31 -18.17 -0.26 -18.02
CA VAL A 31 -18.74 1.08 -17.73
C VAL A 31 -17.77 1.94 -16.94
N ASN A 32 -17.91 3.25 -17.05
CA ASN A 32 -17.20 4.17 -16.17
C ASN A 32 -17.85 4.15 -14.78
N VAL A 33 -17.03 4.07 -13.73
CA VAL A 33 -17.46 4.12 -12.33
C VAL A 33 -16.66 5.19 -11.61
N ARG A 34 -17.30 5.94 -10.70
CA ARG A 34 -16.60 6.92 -9.87
C ARG A 34 -15.90 6.19 -8.73
N PHE A 35 -14.58 6.13 -8.77
CA PHE A 35 -13.78 5.49 -7.74
C PHE A 35 -13.92 6.14 -6.38
N GLN A 36 -14.13 5.30 -5.37
CA GLN A 36 -14.17 5.62 -3.95
C GLN A 36 -13.09 4.81 -3.25
N ALA A 37 -12.49 5.38 -2.20
CA ALA A 37 -11.55 4.65 -1.36
C ALA A 37 -12.24 3.40 -0.80
N GLY A 38 -11.57 2.25 -0.84
CA GLY A 38 -12.10 1.01 -0.27
C GLY A 38 -11.73 0.89 1.21
N GLY A 39 -12.46 0.07 1.96
CA GLY A 39 -12.05 -0.51 3.26
C GLY A 39 -11.80 0.46 4.43
N ASP A 40 -11.99 -0.05 5.65
CA ASP A 40 -11.58 0.59 6.90
C ASP A 40 -10.39 -0.15 7.53
N ASP A 41 -9.54 -0.78 6.70
CA ASP A 41 -8.39 -1.59 7.11
C ASP A 41 -7.05 -1.02 6.61
N PRO A 42 -6.62 0.12 7.16
CA PRO A 42 -5.36 0.74 6.75
C PRO A 42 -4.16 -0.16 7.08
N CYS A 43 -3.34 -0.41 6.07
CA CYS A 43 -2.04 -1.04 6.19
C CYS A 43 -0.95 -0.04 5.78
N ILE A 44 0.14 0.01 6.55
CA ILE A 44 1.34 0.76 6.24
C ILE A 44 2.34 -0.19 5.58
N GLU A 45 2.82 0.23 4.42
CA GLU A 45 3.90 -0.41 3.67
C GLU A 45 5.09 0.56 3.59
N GLY A 46 6.29 0.05 3.84
CA GLY A 46 7.50 0.87 3.92
C GLY A 46 8.78 0.06 3.94
N ILE A 47 9.90 0.77 3.94
CA ILE A 47 11.22 0.19 4.22
C ILE A 47 11.94 1.00 5.28
N PHE A 48 12.62 0.32 6.20
CA PHE A 48 13.69 0.87 7.01
C PHE A 48 15.01 0.52 6.34
N ALA A 49 15.89 1.51 6.14
CA ALA A 49 17.21 1.30 5.56
C ALA A 49 18.27 1.96 6.42
N GLU A 50 19.33 1.22 6.70
CA GLU A 50 20.51 1.72 7.42
C GLU A 50 21.62 1.99 6.41
N ILE A 51 22.19 3.19 6.46
CA ILE A 51 23.24 3.66 5.56
C ILE A 51 24.51 3.83 6.37
N ASN A 52 25.63 3.30 5.86
CA ASN A 52 26.94 3.58 6.41
C ASN A 52 27.38 4.98 5.93
N ASP A 53 27.58 5.89 6.87
CA ASP A 53 27.91 7.29 6.57
C ASP A 53 29.31 7.50 5.97
N GLU A 54 30.25 6.58 6.18
CA GLU A 54 31.63 6.70 5.68
C GLU A 54 31.73 6.39 4.18
N ASN A 55 30.91 5.45 3.69
CA ASN A 55 31.00 4.97 2.30
C ASN A 55 29.68 5.05 1.52
N GLY A 56 28.61 5.57 2.13
CA GLY A 56 27.29 5.75 1.53
C GLY A 56 26.57 4.44 1.17
N LYS A 57 27.09 3.29 1.58
CA LYS A 57 26.49 1.99 1.25
C LYS A 57 25.37 1.66 2.22
N THR A 58 24.28 1.12 1.68
CA THR A 58 23.23 0.51 2.50
C THR A 58 23.77 -0.76 3.15
N VAL A 59 23.68 -0.85 4.48
CA VAL A 59 24.15 -2.00 5.26
C VAL A 59 23.02 -2.88 5.78
N ARG A 60 21.80 -2.33 5.89
CA ARG A 60 20.60 -3.07 6.29
C ARG A 60 19.38 -2.53 5.56
N VAL A 61 18.45 -3.42 5.23
CA VAL A 61 17.12 -3.09 4.71
C VAL A 61 16.10 -4.00 5.37
N GLU A 62 15.03 -3.43 5.88
CA GLU A 62 13.92 -4.15 6.49
C GLU A 62 12.60 -3.65 5.92
N ARG A 63 11.71 -4.59 5.56
CA ARG A 63 10.36 -4.25 5.10
C ARG A 63 9.47 -3.95 6.31
N ILE A 64 8.67 -2.91 6.19
CA ILE A 64 7.59 -2.56 7.11
C ILE A 64 6.28 -2.94 6.43
N HIS A 65 5.52 -3.85 7.07
CA HIS A 65 4.17 -4.24 6.67
C HIS A 65 3.34 -4.29 7.96
N ARG A 66 2.43 -3.33 8.17
CA ARG A 66 1.73 -3.17 9.46
C ARG A 66 0.29 -2.71 9.28
N PHE A 67 -0.66 -3.50 9.79
CA PHE A 67 -2.04 -3.07 9.97
C PHE A 67 -2.15 -2.07 11.12
N ILE A 68 -2.96 -1.03 10.93
CA ILE A 68 -3.23 -0.03 11.95
C ILE A 68 -4.60 -0.32 12.56
N GLU A 69 -4.60 -0.69 13.83
CA GLU A 69 -5.81 -0.90 14.62
C GLU A 69 -6.30 0.44 15.22
N GLY A 70 -7.62 0.57 15.38
CA GLY A 70 -8.21 1.69 16.15
C GLY A 70 -8.59 2.94 15.35
N ILE A 71 -8.55 2.90 14.02
CA ILE A 71 -9.13 3.95 13.17
C ILE A 71 -10.53 3.47 12.76
N SER A 72 -11.47 3.47 13.70
CA SER A 72 -12.89 3.36 13.36
C SER A 72 -13.37 4.74 12.91
N SER A 73 -13.90 4.80 11.69
CA SER A 73 -14.71 5.93 11.21
C SER A 73 -16.05 6.01 11.95
#